data_AF-A0A183EM65-F1
#
_entry.id   AF-A0A183EM65-F1
#
_cell.length_a   1.000
_cell.length_b   1.000
_cell.length_c   1.000
_cell.angle_alpha   90.00
_cell.angle_beta   90.00
_cell.angle_gamma   90.00
#
_symmetry.space_group_name_H-M   'P 1'
#
loop_
_entity.id
_entity.type
_entity.pdbx_description
1 polymer ?
#
loop_
_entity_poly.entity_id
_entity_poly.type
_entity_poly.pdbx_seq_one_letter_code
_entity_poly.pdbx_strand_id
1 'polypeptide(L)'
;MELRVSQAEWLQKVDQNLQAICLIGRKLISGRAACRNPGSELILIQQEAKLIRYVSRVCYFNERYRGTRYPALYDWLTYVNLTSTEIVALLEYFQTFCALIALLDISERLRFTSEGRRRLRKSSYSLRSYISRWRGSGHEP
;
A
#
# COMPACT_ATOMS: atom_id res chain seq x y z
N MET A 1 -26.85 -21.67 -2.89
CA MET A 1 -25.73 -22.38 -2.26
C MET A 1 -24.61 -21.36 -2.06
N GLU A 2 -24.62 -20.65 -0.92
CA GLU A 2 -23.55 -19.72 -0.58
C GLU A 2 -22.29 -20.55 -0.30
N LEU A 3 -21.33 -20.52 -1.23
CA LEU A 3 -20.00 -21.07 -0.98
C LEU A 3 -19.46 -20.33 0.24
N ARG A 4 -19.45 -21.02 1.39
CA ARG A 4 -18.59 -20.68 2.53
C ARG A 4 -17.16 -20.80 2.04
N VAL A 5 -16.68 -19.80 1.32
CA VAL A 5 -15.27 -19.62 1.06
C VAL A 5 -14.61 -19.60 2.44
N SER A 6 -13.77 -20.59 2.68
CA SER A 6 -13.26 -20.85 4.02
C SER A 6 -12.36 -19.71 4.45
N GLN A 7 -12.39 -19.39 5.74
CA GLN A 7 -11.45 -18.46 6.36
C GLN A 7 -9.99 -18.81 6.01
N ALA A 8 -9.69 -20.08 5.72
CA ALA A 8 -8.40 -20.55 5.24
C ALA A 8 -8.04 -20.02 3.83
N GLU A 9 -9.00 -19.96 2.90
CA GLU A 9 -8.76 -19.40 1.55
C GLU A 9 -8.48 -17.89 1.63
N TRP A 10 -9.24 -17.15 2.45
CA TRP A 10 -8.94 -15.73 2.72
C TRP A 10 -7.53 -15.55 3.27
N LEU A 11 -7.18 -16.32 4.31
CA LEU A 11 -5.88 -16.24 4.97
C LEU A 11 -4.74 -16.51 3.97
N GLN A 12 -4.87 -17.57 3.17
CA GLN A 12 -3.90 -17.93 2.16
C GLN A 12 -3.71 -16.81 1.13
N LYS A 13 -4.80 -16.27 0.57
CA LYS A 13 -4.72 -15.21 -0.43
C LYS A 13 -4.11 -13.95 0.15
N VAL A 14 -4.51 -13.54 1.37
CA VAL A 14 -3.94 -12.35 2.02
C VAL A 14 -2.46 -12.56 2.31
N ASP A 15 -2.05 -13.70 2.86
CA ASP A 15 -0.65 -13.96 3.20
C ASP A 15 0.25 -13.99 1.96
N GLN A 16 -0.21 -14.59 0.86
CA GLN A 16 0.50 -14.54 -0.43
C GLN A 16 0.72 -13.10 -0.91
N ASN A 17 -0.31 -12.25 -0.81
CA ASN A 17 -0.19 -10.85 -1.22
C ASN A 17 0.71 -10.05 -0.26
N LEU A 18 0.64 -10.28 1.05
CA LEU A 18 1.52 -9.64 2.04
C LEU A 18 3.00 -10.02 1.84
N GLN A 19 3.29 -11.28 1.50
CA GLN A 19 4.63 -11.71 1.14
C GLN A 19 5.14 -11.02 -0.13
N ALA A 20 4.29 -10.92 -1.17
CA ALA A 20 4.63 -10.20 -2.40
C ALA A 20 4.89 -8.71 -2.15
N ILE A 21 4.07 -8.06 -1.30
CA ILE A 21 4.25 -6.68 -0.85
C ILE A 21 5.62 -6.49 -0.20
N CYS A 22 5.99 -7.38 0.73
CA CYS A 22 7.28 -7.32 1.41
C CYS A 22 8.45 -7.47 0.43
N LEU A 23 8.38 -8.42 -0.51
CA LEU A 23 9.41 -8.65 -1.51
C LEU A 23 9.59 -7.42 -2.43
N ILE A 24 8.49 -6.84 -2.92
CA ILE A 24 8.51 -5.66 -3.79
C ILE A 24 8.97 -4.41 -3.03
N GLY A 25 8.51 -4.25 -1.79
CA GLY A 25 8.94 -3.16 -0.91
C GLY A 25 10.46 -3.14 -0.71
N ARG A 26 11.07 -4.31 -0.45
CA ARG A 26 12.53 -4.43 -0.36
C ARG A 26 13.22 -4.08 -1.68
N LYS A 27 12.69 -4.53 -2.83
CA LYS A 27 13.22 -4.17 -4.16
C LYS A 27 13.16 -2.66 -4.42
N LEU A 28 12.11 -1.99 -3.98
CA LEU A 28 11.98 -0.53 -4.08
C LEU A 28 13.03 0.18 -3.25
N ILE A 29 13.24 -0.25 -2.01
CA ILE A 29 14.26 0.33 -1.11
C ILE A 29 15.66 0.19 -1.72
N SER A 30 16.06 -1.03 -2.07
CA SER A 30 17.38 -1.29 -2.66
C SER A 30 17.54 -0.60 -4.02
N GLY A 31 16.50 -0.60 -4.85
CA GLY A 31 16.52 0.03 -6.17
C GLY A 31 16.69 1.54 -6.09
N ARG A 32 16.04 2.21 -5.12
CA ARG A 32 16.20 3.66 -4.90
C ARG A 32 17.61 4.01 -4.43
N ALA A 33 18.21 3.20 -3.56
CA ALA A 33 19.60 3.39 -3.13
C ALA A 33 20.61 3.20 -4.27
N ALA A 34 20.30 2.34 -5.24
CA ALA A 34 21.15 2.03 -6.39
C ALA A 34 20.83 2.82 -7.67
N CYS A 35 19.81 3.68 -7.66
CA CYS A 35 19.31 4.36 -8.86
C CYS A 35 20.34 5.37 -9.38
N ARG A 36 20.89 5.12 -10.57
CA ARG A 36 21.93 5.96 -11.20
C ARG A 36 21.57 6.43 -12.63
N ASN A 37 20.45 5.96 -13.20
CA ASN A 37 20.06 6.29 -14.58
C ASN A 37 18.52 6.23 -14.81
N PRO A 38 18.02 6.78 -15.93
CA PRO A 38 16.58 6.76 -16.25
C PRO A 38 15.97 5.35 -16.39
N GLY A 39 16.75 4.36 -16.82
CA GLY A 39 16.28 2.97 -16.92
C GLY A 39 15.92 2.36 -15.56
N SER A 40 16.70 2.67 -14.52
CA SER A 40 16.37 2.28 -13.14
C SER A 40 15.10 2.97 -12.60
N GLU A 41 14.79 4.19 -13.07
CA GLU A 41 13.57 4.90 -12.68
C GLU A 41 12.31 4.20 -13.21
N LEU A 42 12.31 3.74 -14.46
CA LEU A 42 11.19 2.99 -15.03
C LEU A 42 10.91 1.69 -14.26
N ILE A 43 11.97 0.97 -13.85
CA ILE A 43 11.84 -0.23 -13.03
C ILE A 43 11.18 0.09 -11.69
N LEU A 44 11.59 1.19 -11.03
CA LEU A 44 10.99 1.63 -9.77
C LEU A 44 9.51 1.95 -9.94
N ILE A 45 9.13 2.67 -11.00
CA ILE A 45 7.71 2.96 -11.31
C ILE A 45 6.90 1.67 -11.48
N GLN A 46 7.45 0.67 -12.19
CA GLN A 46 6.77 -0.62 -12.35
C GLN A 46 6.62 -1.36 -11.02
N GLN A 47 7.63 -1.33 -10.15
CA GLN A 47 7.55 -1.93 -8.81
C GLN A 47 6.53 -1.19 -7.92
N GLU A 48 6.46 0.15 -7.99
CA GLU A 48 5.43 0.94 -7.30
C GLU A 48 4.02 0.52 -7.75
N ALA A 49 3.80 0.39 -9.06
CA ALA A 49 2.51 -0.05 -9.59
C ALA A 49 2.14 -1.47 -9.13
N LYS A 50 3.11 -2.40 -9.09
CA LYS A 50 2.89 -3.76 -8.56
C LYS A 50 2.54 -3.71 -7.07
N LEU A 51 3.26 -2.92 -6.28
CA LEU A 51 2.98 -2.74 -4.85
C LEU A 51 1.53 -2.30 -4.63
N ILE A 52 1.06 -1.27 -5.37
CA ILE A 52 -0.33 -0.79 -5.28
C ILE A 52 -1.34 -1.90 -5.61
N ARG A 53 -1.09 -2.71 -6.63
CA ARG A 53 -1.98 -3.82 -7.00
C ARG A 53 -2.10 -4.87 -5.89
N TYR A 54 -0.98 -5.32 -5.32
CA TYR A 54 -1.01 -6.30 -4.23
C TYR A 54 -1.70 -5.74 -2.97
N VAL A 55 -1.44 -4.47 -2.61
CA VAL A 55 -2.12 -3.83 -1.49
C VAL A 55 -3.63 -3.71 -1.76
N SER A 56 -4.02 -3.35 -2.97
CA SER A 56 -5.43 -3.31 -3.39
C SER A 56 -6.11 -4.68 -3.28
N ARG A 57 -5.42 -5.78 -3.62
CA ARG A 57 -5.93 -7.14 -3.45
C ARG A 57 -6.14 -7.51 -1.98
N VAL A 58 -5.21 -7.12 -1.10
CA VAL A 58 -5.40 -7.29 0.35
C VAL A 58 -6.65 -6.56 0.83
N CYS A 59 -6.87 -5.31 0.38
CA CYS A 59 -8.10 -4.57 0.68
C CYS A 59 -9.34 -5.29 0.16
N TYR A 60 -9.32 -5.80 -1.08
CA TYR A 60 -10.42 -6.56 -1.67
C TYR A 60 -10.76 -7.81 -0.85
N PHE A 61 -9.77 -8.64 -0.52
CA PHE A 61 -10.01 -9.86 0.26
C PHE A 61 -10.50 -9.55 1.68
N ASN A 62 -9.94 -8.55 2.34
CA ASN A 62 -10.43 -8.14 3.66
C ASN A 62 -11.86 -7.63 3.62
N GLU A 63 -12.25 -6.87 2.59
CA GLU A 63 -13.64 -6.43 2.43
C GLU A 63 -14.57 -7.62 2.15
N ARG A 64 -14.20 -8.48 1.21
CA ARG A 64 -15.02 -9.63 0.77
C ARG A 64 -15.24 -10.68 1.86
N TYR A 65 -14.24 -10.88 2.72
CA TYR A 65 -14.24 -11.93 3.76
C TYR A 65 -14.28 -11.36 5.18
N ARG A 66 -14.53 -10.06 5.36
CA ARG A 66 -14.53 -9.35 6.66
C ARG A 66 -13.22 -9.54 7.45
N GLY A 67 -12.10 -9.60 6.72
CA GLY A 67 -10.76 -9.73 7.27
C GLY A 67 -10.17 -8.39 7.73
N THR A 68 -9.11 -8.46 8.54
CA THR A 68 -8.43 -7.29 9.13
C THR A 68 -6.90 -7.33 8.98
N ARG A 69 -6.37 -8.22 8.13
CA ARG A 69 -4.92 -8.37 7.92
C ARG A 69 -4.42 -7.41 6.84
N TYR A 70 -3.64 -6.41 7.24
CA TYR A 70 -3.08 -5.40 6.34
C TYR A 70 -1.55 -5.40 6.40
N PRO A 71 -0.86 -4.74 5.45
CA PRO A 71 0.55 -4.43 5.60
C PRO A 71 0.81 -3.68 6.91
N ALA A 72 1.95 -3.94 7.55
CA ALA A 72 2.38 -3.11 8.66
C ALA A 72 2.51 -1.65 8.19
N LEU A 73 2.01 -0.72 9.01
CA LEU A 73 1.97 0.69 8.64
C LEU A 73 3.39 1.23 8.39
N TYR A 74 4.33 0.92 9.27
CA TYR A 74 5.73 1.33 9.13
C TYR A 74 6.34 0.87 7.80
N ASP A 75 6.14 -0.40 7.44
CA ASP A 75 6.64 -0.97 6.19
C ASP A 75 6.04 -0.26 4.98
N TRP A 76 4.71 -0.05 4.98
CA TRP A 76 4.04 0.70 3.92
C TRP A 76 4.63 2.11 3.74
N LEU A 77 4.80 2.86 4.82
CA LEU A 77 5.34 4.23 4.75
C LEU A 77 6.79 4.24 4.26
N THR A 78 7.57 3.22 4.63
CA THR A 78 8.93 3.00 4.11
C THR A 78 8.90 2.70 2.61
N TYR A 79 7.98 1.86 2.15
CA TYR A 79 7.84 1.52 0.72
C TYR A 79 7.37 2.70 -0.12
N VAL A 80 6.58 3.63 0.45
CA VAL A 80 6.19 4.91 -0.16
C VAL A 80 7.35 5.91 -0.22
N ASN A 81 8.49 5.59 0.39
CA ASN A 81 9.69 6.44 0.43
C ASN A 81 9.51 7.72 1.24
N LEU A 82 8.84 7.62 2.39
CA LEU A 82 8.82 8.71 3.37
C LEU A 82 10.12 8.71 4.17
N THR A 83 10.50 9.90 4.64
CA THR A 83 11.64 10.03 5.56
C THR A 83 11.28 9.49 6.94
N SER A 84 12.28 9.11 7.74
CA SER A 84 12.05 8.62 9.11
C SER A 84 11.25 9.62 9.96
N THR A 85 11.51 10.92 9.81
CA THR A 85 10.76 11.98 10.52
C THR A 85 9.30 12.02 10.11
N GLU A 86 8.99 11.91 8.81
CA GLU A 86 7.62 11.85 8.29
C GLU A 86 6.90 10.57 8.74
N ILE A 87 7.62 9.45 8.82
CA ILE A 87 7.08 8.19 9.33
C ILE A 87 6.69 8.32 10.80
N VAL A 88 7.60 8.78 11.66
CA VAL A 88 7.33 8.98 13.08
C VAL A 88 6.12 9.90 13.27
N ALA A 89 6.09 11.01 12.53
CA ALA A 89 4.98 11.95 12.58
C ALA A 89 3.65 11.33 12.15
N LEU A 90 3.60 10.33 11.26
CA LEU A 90 2.33 9.63 10.93
C LEU A 90 1.95 8.57 11.96
N LEU A 91 2.93 7.89 12.55
CA LEU A 91 2.68 6.87 13.57
C LEU A 91 2.11 7.46 14.86
N GLU A 92 2.35 8.75 15.13
CA GLU A 92 1.70 9.47 16.24
C GLU A 92 0.18 9.64 16.05
N TYR A 93 -0.31 9.70 14.80
CA TYR A 93 -1.73 9.91 14.48
C TYR A 93 -2.45 8.64 14.05
N PHE A 94 -1.72 7.67 13.48
CA PHE A 94 -2.27 6.46 12.91
C PHE A 94 -1.60 5.23 13.50
N GLN A 95 -2.41 4.34 14.08
CA GLN A 95 -1.94 3.07 14.59
C GLN A 95 -1.93 1.96 13.53
N THR A 96 -2.70 2.11 12.45
CA THR A 96 -2.87 1.07 11.43
C THR A 96 -2.86 1.61 10.01
N PHE A 97 -2.47 0.76 9.06
CA PHE A 97 -2.58 1.04 7.63
C PHE A 97 -4.01 1.39 7.21
N CYS A 98 -5.01 0.67 7.73
CA CYS A 98 -6.42 0.92 7.44
C CYS A 98 -6.87 2.32 7.89
N ALA A 99 -6.45 2.75 9.08
CA ALA A 99 -6.74 4.09 9.59
C ALA A 99 -6.10 5.18 8.72
N LEU A 100 -4.83 4.96 8.30
CA LEU A 100 -4.14 5.89 7.40
C LEU A 100 -4.93 6.06 6.09
N ILE A 101 -5.29 4.97 5.40
CA ILE A 101 -5.93 5.07 4.07
C ILE A 101 -7.34 5.70 4.11
N ALA A 102 -8.03 5.56 5.24
CA ALA A 102 -9.33 6.18 5.45
C ALA A 102 -9.25 7.71 5.59
N LEU A 103 -8.10 8.24 6.07
CA LEU A 103 -7.96 9.62 6.54
C LEU A 103 -6.77 10.38 5.88
N LEU A 104 -6.42 10.03 4.64
CA LEU A 104 -5.20 10.51 3.94
C LEU A 104 -5.09 12.04 3.74
N ASP A 105 -6.16 12.81 3.98
CA ASP A 105 -6.14 14.27 3.88
C ASP A 105 -5.39 14.94 5.04
N ILE A 106 -4.94 14.17 6.04
CA ILE A 106 -4.18 14.69 7.20
C ILE A 106 -2.74 15.10 6.85
N SER A 107 -2.20 14.67 5.70
CA SER A 107 -0.84 15.06 5.26
C SER A 107 -0.65 16.57 5.06
N GLU A 108 -1.73 17.34 4.93
CA GLU A 108 -1.69 18.81 4.86
C GLU A 108 -1.44 19.48 6.21
N ARG A 109 -1.78 18.80 7.31
CA ARG A 109 -1.63 19.31 8.68
C ARG A 109 -0.25 19.01 9.27
N LEU A 110 0.47 18.05 8.70
CA LEU A 110 1.80 17.64 9.15
C LEU A 110 2.90 18.41 8.40
N ARG A 111 4.01 18.71 9.09
CA ARG A 111 5.18 19.44 8.54
C ARG A 111 6.03 18.57 7.61
N PHE A 112 5.39 18.00 6.59
CA PHE A 112 6.03 17.14 5.61
C PHE A 112 6.81 17.96 4.59
N THR A 113 7.80 17.33 3.97
CA THR A 113 8.42 17.88 2.77
C THR A 113 7.40 17.93 1.62
N SER A 114 7.59 18.84 0.67
CA SER A 114 6.74 18.89 -0.54
C SER A 114 6.73 17.55 -1.27
N GLU A 115 7.90 16.91 -1.33
CA GLU A 115 8.10 15.62 -1.97
C GLU A 115 7.47 14.45 -1.19
N GLY A 116 7.60 14.42 0.15
CA GLY A 116 6.92 13.45 1.01
C GLY A 116 5.40 13.54 0.89
N ARG A 117 4.84 14.76 0.90
CA ARG A 117 3.41 14.98 0.61
C ARG A 117 3.02 14.46 -0.76
N ARG A 118 3.81 14.77 -1.80
CA ARG A 118 3.56 14.30 -3.18
C ARG A 118 3.53 12.78 -3.26
N ARG A 119 4.50 12.09 -2.67
CA ARG A 119 4.59 10.62 -2.67
C ARG A 119 3.43 9.98 -1.94
N LEU A 120 3.10 10.47 -0.75
CA LEU A 120 1.98 9.95 0.04
C LEU A 120 0.66 10.18 -0.71
N ARG A 121 0.40 11.36 -1.27
CA ARG A 121 -0.81 11.62 -2.07
C ARG A 121 -0.88 10.73 -3.30
N LYS A 122 0.22 10.58 -4.04
CA LYS A 122 0.29 9.73 -5.24
C LYS A 122 -0.06 8.28 -4.91
N SER A 123 0.58 7.69 -3.90
CA SER A 123 0.35 6.29 -3.51
C SER A 123 -1.08 6.09 -3.00
N SER A 124 -1.55 7.02 -2.18
CA SER A 124 -2.92 7.10 -1.64
C SER A 124 -3.98 7.16 -2.72
N TYR A 125 -3.85 8.10 -3.65
CA TYR A 125 -4.77 8.27 -4.77
C TYR A 125 -4.76 7.03 -5.67
N SER A 126 -3.57 6.49 -5.97
CA SER A 126 -3.44 5.28 -6.79
C SER A 126 -4.17 4.12 -6.14
N LEU A 127 -3.97 3.90 -4.83
CA LEU A 127 -4.66 2.84 -4.09
C LEU A 127 -6.18 3.05 -4.08
N ARG A 128 -6.66 4.26 -3.77
CA ARG A 128 -8.11 4.59 -3.79
C ARG A 128 -8.72 4.36 -5.17
N SER A 129 -8.02 4.76 -6.23
CA SER A 129 -8.45 4.54 -7.62
C SER A 129 -8.56 3.06 -7.96
N TYR A 130 -7.59 2.24 -7.53
CA TYR A 130 -7.68 0.78 -7.68
C TYR A 130 -8.87 0.21 -6.91
N ILE A 131 -9.04 0.60 -5.63
CA ILE A 131 -10.17 0.20 -4.79
C ILE A 131 -11.52 0.53 -5.42
N SER A 132 -11.69 1.77 -5.87
CA SER A 132 -12.92 2.22 -6.50
C SER A 132 -13.23 1.44 -7.79
N ARG A 133 -12.21 1.10 -8.59
CA ARG A 133 -12.40 0.38 -9.85
C ARG A 133 -12.94 -1.03 -9.63
N TRP A 134 -12.36 -1.79 -8.72
CA TRP A 134 -12.84 -3.15 -8.48
C TRP A 134 -14.16 -3.18 -7.69
N ARG A 135 -14.43 -2.19 -6.82
CA ARG A 135 -15.75 -2.05 -6.20
C ARG A 135 -16.85 -1.79 -7.24
N GLY A 136 -16.56 -0.96 -8.24
CA GLY A 136 -17.49 -0.67 -9.33
C GLY A 136 -17.68 -1.84 -10.32
N SER A 137 -16.63 -2.64 -10.56
CA SER A 137 -16.72 -3.78 -11.47
C SER A 137 -17.19 -5.07 -10.81
N GLY A 138 -17.08 -5.21 -9.48
CA GLY A 138 -17.34 -6.45 -8.75
C GLY A 138 -16.31 -7.57 -9.00
N HIS A 139 -15.20 -7.28 -9.69
CA HIS A 139 -14.16 -8.25 -10.03
C HIS A 139 -12.89 -8.01 -9.24
N GLU A 140 -12.15 -9.08 -8.90
CA GLU A 140 -10.84 -8.99 -8.22
C GLU A 140 -9.83 -8.14 -9.03
N PRO A 141 -9.04 -7.25 -8.38
CA PRO A 141 -8.09 -6.36 -9.03
C PRO A 141 -6.78 -6.95 -9.57
#